data_AF-A0A0F9SCE2-F1
#
_entry.id   AF-A0A0F9SCE2-F1
#
_cell.length_a   1.000
_cell.length_b   1.000
_cell.length_c   1.000
_cell.angle_alpha   90.00
_cell.angle_beta   90.00
_cell.angle_gamma   90.00
#
_symmetry.space_group_name_H-M   'P 1'
#
loop_
_entity.id
_entity.type
_entity.pdbx_description
1 polymer ?
#
loop_
_entity_poly.entity_id
_entity_poly.type
_entity_poly.pdbx_seq_one_letter_code
_entity_poly.pdbx_strand_id
1 'polypeptide(L)' 'MTIEAEILKYSYWEHFKRAKELSLVLPLNHPERVAIEKEMNVMTKALKLITKNK' A
#
# COMPACT_ATOMS: atom_id res chain seq x y z
N MET A 1 14.65 -8.68 9.68
CA MET A 1 13.77 -8.37 8.52
C MET A 1 14.69 -8.13 7.31
N THR A 2 14.28 -8.40 6.06
CA THR A 2 15.17 -8.20 4.89
C THR A 2 15.08 -6.74 4.45
N ILE A 3 16.14 -6.17 3.87
CA ILE A 3 16.14 -4.78 3.37
C ILE A 3 14.99 -4.55 2.39
N GLU A 4 14.72 -5.53 1.52
CA GLU A 4 13.60 -5.50 0.57
C GLU A 4 12.23 -5.37 1.28
N ALA A 5 12.04 -6.08 2.40
CA ALA A 5 10.81 -5.97 3.19
C ALA A 5 10.67 -4.61 3.85
N GLU A 6 11.78 -4.00 4.27
CA GLU A 6 11.81 -2.67 4.88
C GLU A 6 11.48 -1.58 3.84
N ILE A 7 12.09 -1.65 2.65
CA ILE A 7 11.78 -0.77 1.53
C ILE A 7 10.30 -0.90 1.17
N LEU A 8 9.80 -2.12 1.02
CA LEU A 8 8.40 -2.36 0.65
C LEU A 8 7.43 -1.86 1.72
N LYS A 9 7.78 -2.02 3.00
CA LYS A 9 6.99 -1.50 4.12
C LYS A 9 6.97 0.03 4.12
N TYR A 10 8.10 0.68 3.86
CA TYR A 10 8.17 2.14 3.72
C TYR A 10 7.28 2.61 2.57
N SER A 11 7.41 2.00 1.38
CA SER A 11 6.57 2.32 0.23
C SER A 11 5.08 2.16 0.54
N TYR A 12 4.68 1.07 1.20
CA TYR A 12 3.29 0.88 1.63
C TYR A 12 2.78 2.05 2.48
N TRP A 13 3.59 2.55 3.42
CA TRP A 13 3.20 3.66 4.28
C TRP A 13 3.00 4.97 3.52
N GLU A 14 3.81 5.26 2.51
CA GLU A 14 3.62 6.43 1.67
C GLU A 14 2.31 6.36 0.87
N HIS A 15 1.98 5.19 0.32
CA HIS A 15 0.71 4.99 -0.37
C HIS A 15 -0.48 5.08 0.60
N PHE A 16 -0.34 4.57 1.83
CA PHE A 16 -1.37 4.70 2.86
C PHE A 16 -1.64 6.17 3.23
N LYS A 17 -0.59 6.99 3.39
CA LYS A 17 -0.74 8.43 3.65
C LYS A 17 -1.52 9.10 2.53
N ARG A 18 -1.14 8.85 1.28
CA ARG A 18 -1.83 9.40 0.12
C ARG A 18 -3.28 8.92 0.02
N ALA A 19 -3.55 7.64 0.30
CA ALA A 19 -4.91 7.11 0.32
C ALA A 19 -5.78 7.79 1.39
N LYS A 20 -5.22 8.07 2.57
CA LYS A 20 -5.88 8.83 3.63
C LYS A 20 -6.20 10.25 3.17
N GLU A 21 -5.26 10.95 2.55
CA GLU A 21 -5.51 12.30 2.01
C GLU A 21 -6.65 12.28 0.98
N LEU A 22 -6.60 11.36 0.02
CA LEU A 22 -7.63 11.20 -1.00
C LEU A 22 -9.00 10.87 -0.40
N SER A 23 -9.04 10.10 0.70
CA SER A 23 -10.29 9.74 1.36
C SER A 23 -11.04 10.92 1.96
N LEU A 24 -10.35 12.03 2.24
CA LEU A 24 -10.95 13.25 2.79
C LEU A 24 -11.60 14.13 1.71
N VAL A 25 -11.18 13.99 0.45
CA VAL A 25 -11.57 14.89 -0.64
C VAL A 25 -12.31 14.21 -1.79
N LEU A 26 -12.15 12.89 -1.96
CA LEU A 26 -12.72 12.16 -3.10
C LEU A 26 -13.71 11.07 -2.65
N PRO A 27 -14.80 10.87 -3.42
CA PRO A 27 -15.77 9.81 -3.16
C PRO A 27 -15.12 8.43 -3.34
N LEU A 28 -15.68 7.41 -2.68
CA LEU A 28 -15.14 6.04 -2.64
C LEU A 28 -14.86 5.43 -4.01
N ASN A 29 -15.68 5.76 -5.01
CA ASN A 29 -15.57 5.23 -6.38
C ASN A 29 -14.64 6.04 -7.29
N HIS A 30 -13.94 7.06 -6.77
CA HIS A 30 -13.05 7.86 -7.58
C HIS A 30 -11.88 7.02 -8.12
N PRO A 31 -11.52 7.13 -9.42
CA PRO A 31 -10.47 6.32 -10.03
C PRO A 31 -9.13 6.35 -9.27
N GLU A 32 -8.72 7.52 -8.76
CA GLU A 32 -7.49 7.65 -7.97
C GLU A 32 -7.51 6.84 -6.66
N ARG A 33 -8.66 6.79 -5.96
CA ARG A 33 -8.79 5.99 -4.73
C ARG A 33 -8.70 4.50 -5.05
N VAL A 34 -9.37 4.07 -6.11
CA VAL A 34 -9.32 2.67 -6.56
C VAL A 34 -7.91 2.26 -6.97
N ALA A 35 -7.19 3.14 -7.67
CA ALA A 35 -5.81 2.90 -8.10
C ALA A 35 -4.87 2.71 -6.91
N ILE A 36 -4.89 3.62 -5.95
CA ILE A 36 -3.97 3.54 -4.80
C ILE A 36 -4.27 2.36 -3.88
N GLU A 37 -5.56 2.03 -3.69
CA GLU A 37 -5.95 0.83 -2.94
C GLU A 37 -5.46 -0.45 -3.62
N LYS A 38 -5.49 -0.50 -4.95
CA LYS A 38 -4.94 -1.63 -5.72
C LYS A 38 -3.45 -1.79 -5.50
N GLU A 39 -2.68 -0.71 -5.56
CA GLU A 39 -1.23 -0.72 -5.33
C GLU A 39 -0.89 -1.17 -3.90
N MET A 40 -1.57 -0.62 -2.90
CA MET A 40 -1.41 -1.05 -1.50
C MET A 40 -1.72 -2.52 -1.29
N ASN A 41 -2.75 -3.04 -1.96
CA ASN A 41 -3.11 -4.46 -1.91
C ASN A 41 -2.01 -5.35 -2.51
N VAL A 42 -1.37 -4.92 -3.61
CA VAL A 42 -0.22 -5.62 -4.20
C VAL A 42 0.95 -5.65 -3.21
N MET A 43 1.30 -4.50 -2.62
CA MET A 43 2.39 -4.41 -1.63
C MET A 43 2.12 -5.28 -0.39
N THR A 44 0.87 -5.28 0.08
CA THR A 44 0.46 -6.11 1.23
C THR A 44 0.63 -7.60 0.94
N LYS A 45 0.27 -8.05 -0.28
CA LYS A 45 0.49 -9.44 -0.69
C LYS A 45 1.98 -9.78 -0.76
N ALA A 46 2.79 -8.90 -1.33
CA ALA A 46 4.24 -9.08 -1.42
C ALA A 46 4.89 -9.13 -0.02
N LEU A 47 4.52 -8.24 0.90
CA LEU A 47 4.98 -8.27 2.30
C LEU A 47 4.62 -9.60 2.97
N LYS A 48 3.37 -10.07 2.81
CA LYS A 48 2.93 -11.35 3.37
C LYS A 48 3.78 -12.53 2.88
N LEU A 49 4.13 -12.56 1.59
CA LEU A 49 4.98 -13.60 1.02
C LEU A 49 6.39 -13.57 1.63
N ILE A 50 7.00 -12.38 1.72
CA ILE A 50 8.33 -12.22 2.29
C ILE A 50 8.36 -12.58 3.79
N THR A 51 7.28 -12.30 4.53
CA THR A 51 7.17 -12.65 5.95
C THR A 51 6.85 -14.12 6.20
N LYS A 52 6.12 -14.79 5.29
CA LYS A 52 5.78 -16.22 5.42
C LYS A 52 6.91 -17.15 5.01
N ASN A 53 7.82 -16.70 4.16
CA ASN A 53 9.00 -17.45 3.72
C ASN A 53 10.18 -17.32 4.73
N LYS A 54 9.90 -16.94 5.97
CA LYS A 54 10.85 -16.87 7.09
C LYS A 54 10.33 -17.73 8.24
#